data_AF-A0A0D2AUF2-F1
#
_entry.id   AF-A0A0D2AUF2-F1
#
_cell.length_a   1.000
_cell.length_b   1.000
_cell.length_c   1.000
_cell.angle_alpha   90.00
_cell.angle_beta   90.00
_cell.angle_gamma   90.00
#
_symmetry.space_group_name_H-M   'P 1'
#
loop_
_entity.id
_entity.type
_entity.pdbx_description
1 polymer ?
#
loop_
_entity_poly.entity_id
_entity_poly.type
_entity_poly.pdbx_seq_one_letter_code
_entity_poly.pdbx_strand_id
1 'polypeptide(L)'
;MKKPFNLAVIGVVANISWAREIPPNARAFYNRIKNDGCDDGVILQSGFYNGQRTSQNFSYCQDNSTKVIYIHTGSDFASMSVDCNGDQSDRGDGRCGSAQESYHQTYWKDIVEFYSKGKVFDVNTNFIPYVEFGNYAPEASGTKFDPTQWGIQPLSVMAVICGDKIVYGVWADVNLDSPPLIGRASLALATECYGIAINESEGHKENDVLYIAFSNAAEDTVVRNAAWNAKSFKEFETSISETGDLLVEKLF
;
A
#
# COMPACT_ATOMS: atom_id res chain seq x y z
N MET A 1 -54.38 23.96 -20.57
CA MET A 1 -52.97 23.66 -20.87
C MET A 1 -52.32 23.04 -19.64
N LYS A 2 -52.10 21.72 -19.61
CA LYS A 2 -51.40 21.03 -18.52
C LYS A 2 -49.91 20.96 -18.88
N LYS A 3 -49.03 21.55 -18.07
CA LYS A 3 -47.58 21.43 -18.23
C LYS A 3 -47.14 20.01 -17.89
N PRO A 4 -46.32 19.33 -18.72
CA PRO A 4 -45.71 18.07 -18.34
C PRO A 4 -44.66 18.30 -17.26
N PHE A 5 -44.74 17.49 -16.19
CA PHE A 5 -43.76 17.40 -15.12
C PHE A 5 -42.63 16.51 -15.63
N ASN A 6 -41.49 17.09 -16.00
CA ASN A 6 -40.30 16.31 -16.33
C ASN A 6 -39.70 15.78 -15.03
N LEU A 7 -39.85 14.48 -14.81
CA LEU A 7 -39.18 13.75 -13.75
C LEU A 7 -37.69 13.65 -14.14
N ALA A 8 -36.83 14.42 -13.51
CA ALA A 8 -35.39 14.28 -13.65
C ALA A 8 -34.96 13.00 -12.91
N VAL A 9 -34.57 11.97 -13.66
CA VAL A 9 -33.92 10.77 -13.09
C VAL A 9 -32.48 11.17 -12.76
N ILE A 10 -32.22 11.41 -11.47
CA ILE A 10 -30.86 11.56 -10.96
C ILE A 10 -30.27 10.15 -10.90
N GLY A 11 -29.43 9.81 -11.87
CA GLY A 11 -28.64 8.58 -11.85
C GLY A 11 -27.60 8.68 -10.74
N VAL A 12 -27.77 7.89 -9.68
CA VAL A 12 -26.71 7.65 -8.69
C VAL A 12 -25.66 6.79 -9.38
N VAL A 13 -24.52 7.38 -9.74
CA VAL A 13 -23.35 6.62 -10.14
C VAL A 13 -22.80 6.00 -8.86
N ALA A 14 -23.18 4.76 -8.58
CA ALA A 14 -22.52 3.98 -7.54
C ALA A 14 -21.08 3.77 -7.99
N ASN A 15 -20.12 4.39 -7.29
CA ASN A 15 -18.72 4.02 -7.41
C ASN A 15 -18.61 2.58 -6.92
N ILE A 16 -18.53 1.64 -7.87
CA ILE A 16 -18.29 0.24 -7.57
C ILE A 16 -16.83 0.19 -7.14
N SER A 17 -16.58 0.19 -5.83
CA SER A 17 -15.26 -0.13 -5.27
C SER A 17 -14.89 -1.51 -5.82
N TRP A 18 -13.72 -1.61 -6.44
CA TRP A 18 -13.17 -2.87 -6.97
C TRP A 18 -12.50 -3.70 -5.88
N ALA A 19 -12.66 -3.29 -4.63
CA ALA A 19 -12.00 -3.92 -3.51
C ALA A 19 -12.55 -5.32 -3.23
N ARG A 20 -11.61 -6.23 -2.95
CA ARG A 20 -11.89 -7.63 -2.68
C ARG A 20 -12.41 -7.78 -1.26
N GLU A 21 -13.34 -8.73 -1.07
CA GLU A 21 -13.71 -9.18 0.26
C GLU A 21 -12.49 -9.82 0.93
N ILE A 22 -12.33 -9.59 2.24
CA ILE A 22 -11.25 -10.21 3.01
C ILE A 22 -11.53 -11.73 3.14
N PRO A 23 -10.68 -12.62 2.60
CA PRO A 23 -10.86 -14.05 2.71
C PRO A 23 -10.87 -14.51 4.18
N PRO A 24 -11.55 -15.64 4.51
CA PRO A 24 -11.71 -16.07 5.91
C PRO A 24 -10.38 -16.25 6.67
N ASN A 25 -9.34 -16.76 6.01
CA ASN A 25 -8.02 -16.94 6.60
C ASN A 25 -7.31 -15.59 6.84
N ALA A 26 -7.37 -14.66 5.88
CA ALA A 26 -6.87 -13.29 6.08
C ALA A 26 -7.60 -12.57 7.22
N ARG A 27 -8.92 -12.78 7.34
CA ARG A 27 -9.72 -12.22 8.43
C ARG A 27 -9.37 -12.85 9.78
N ALA A 28 -9.12 -14.16 9.82
CA ALA A 28 -8.63 -14.84 11.02
C ALA A 28 -7.25 -14.30 11.43
N PHE A 29 -6.34 -14.16 10.47
CA PHE A 29 -5.02 -13.56 10.69
C PHE A 29 -5.14 -12.14 11.24
N TYR A 30 -5.91 -11.26 10.58
CA TYR A 30 -6.18 -9.89 11.04
C TYR A 30 -6.69 -9.87 12.48
N ASN A 31 -7.71 -10.67 12.80
CA ASN A 31 -8.31 -10.70 14.14
C ASN A 31 -7.32 -11.19 15.20
N ARG A 32 -6.47 -12.16 14.87
CA ARG A 32 -5.42 -12.64 15.78
C ARG A 32 -4.42 -11.53 16.10
N ILE A 33 -3.77 -10.98 15.07
CA ILE A 33 -2.71 -9.98 15.28
C ILE A 33 -3.23 -8.63 15.77
N LYS A 34 -4.53 -8.32 15.58
CA LYS A 34 -5.17 -7.15 16.21
C LYS A 34 -5.13 -7.24 17.74
N ASN A 35 -5.34 -8.43 18.29
CA ASN A 35 -5.39 -8.65 19.73
C ASN A 35 -3.99 -8.93 20.31
N ASP A 36 -3.20 -9.75 19.61
CA ASP A 36 -1.91 -10.23 20.08
C ASP A 36 -0.77 -9.27 19.74
N GLY A 37 -1.01 -8.30 18.86
CA GLY A 37 0.00 -7.40 18.34
C GLY A 37 1.18 -8.13 17.71
N CYS A 38 2.32 -8.15 18.40
CA CYS A 38 3.53 -8.84 17.96
C CYS A 38 3.93 -10.00 18.88
N ASP A 39 3.04 -10.41 19.79
CA ASP A 39 3.32 -11.37 20.85
C ASP A 39 3.49 -12.80 20.30
N ASP A 40 2.73 -13.20 19.26
CA ASP A 40 2.93 -14.45 18.51
C ASP A 40 3.96 -14.29 17.36
N GLY A 41 4.97 -13.45 17.60
CA GLY A 41 5.94 -13.06 16.59
C GLY A 41 7.22 -12.53 17.20
N VAL A 42 7.90 -11.71 16.43
CA VAL A 42 9.06 -10.94 16.87
C VAL A 42 8.95 -9.51 16.34
N ILE A 43 9.30 -8.54 17.19
CA ILE A 43 9.53 -7.17 16.75
C ILE A 43 10.87 -7.15 16.01
N LEU A 44 10.84 -6.87 14.71
CA LEU A 44 12.06 -6.76 13.89
C LEU A 44 12.75 -5.41 14.08
N GLN A 45 11.94 -4.36 14.17
CA GLN A 45 12.40 -3.01 14.46
C GLN A 45 11.24 -2.16 14.98
N SER A 46 11.52 -1.26 15.92
CA SER A 46 10.55 -0.33 16.51
C SER A 46 11.05 1.12 16.45
N GLY A 47 10.21 2.07 16.86
CA GLY A 47 10.60 3.50 16.94
C GLY A 47 10.23 4.31 15.70
N PHE A 48 9.33 3.79 14.87
CA PHE A 48 8.81 4.48 13.69
C PHE A 48 7.65 5.40 14.05
N TYR A 49 7.47 6.43 13.22
CA TYR A 49 6.35 7.34 13.29
C TYR A 49 5.27 6.98 12.29
N ASN A 50 4.00 7.26 12.60
CA ASN A 50 2.98 7.31 11.56
C ASN A 50 3.27 8.43 10.55
N GLY A 51 2.63 8.35 9.38
CA GLY A 51 2.77 9.37 8.33
C GLY A 51 2.47 10.81 8.76
N GLN A 52 1.69 11.01 9.84
CA GLN A 52 1.39 12.35 10.39
C GLN A 52 2.38 12.83 11.46
N ARG A 53 3.40 12.03 11.83
CA ARG A 53 4.44 12.38 12.82
C ARG A 53 3.88 12.64 14.23
N THR A 54 2.76 12.02 14.59
CA THR A 54 2.07 12.27 15.87
C THR A 54 2.39 11.23 16.95
N SER A 55 2.88 10.04 16.58
CA SER A 55 3.20 8.95 17.53
C SER A 55 4.39 8.12 17.04
N GLN A 56 5.26 7.67 17.97
CA GLN A 56 6.52 6.95 17.71
C GLN A 56 6.53 5.52 18.30
N ASN A 57 5.40 4.83 18.25
CA ASN A 57 5.24 3.48 18.82
C ASN A 57 5.02 2.40 17.76
N PHE A 58 5.30 2.70 16.49
CA PHE A 58 5.11 1.73 15.43
C PHE A 58 6.33 0.85 15.24
N SER A 59 6.07 -0.40 14.84
CA SER A 59 7.05 -1.45 14.66
C SER A 59 6.76 -2.28 13.42
N TYR A 60 7.82 -2.81 12.81
CA TYR A 60 7.72 -3.96 11.92
C TYR A 60 7.79 -5.23 12.75
N CYS A 61 6.80 -6.10 12.59
CA CYS A 61 6.69 -7.36 13.28
C CYS A 61 6.68 -8.50 12.29
N GLN A 62 7.31 -9.62 12.65
CA GLN A 62 7.24 -10.86 11.88
C GLN A 62 6.42 -11.88 12.66
N ASP A 63 5.41 -12.44 12.01
CA ASP A 63 4.61 -13.51 12.57
C ASP A 63 5.40 -14.82 12.65
N ASN A 64 5.29 -15.57 13.76
CA ASN A 64 6.06 -16.81 13.90
C ASN A 64 5.57 -17.93 12.99
N SER A 65 4.27 -18.00 12.72
CA SER A 65 3.65 -19.11 11.99
C SER A 65 3.78 -18.93 10.48
N THR A 66 3.35 -17.78 9.98
CA THR A 66 3.29 -17.46 8.54
C THR A 66 4.57 -16.80 8.01
N LYS A 67 5.42 -16.28 8.90
CA LYS A 67 6.64 -15.49 8.59
C LYS A 67 6.39 -14.17 7.87
N VAL A 68 5.14 -13.77 7.64
CA VAL A 68 4.85 -12.46 7.05
C VAL A 68 5.32 -11.34 7.96
N ILE A 69 5.68 -10.22 7.35
CA ILE A 69 6.07 -9.00 8.04
C ILE A 69 4.91 -8.02 7.94
N TYR A 70 4.54 -7.40 9.05
CA TYR A 70 3.46 -6.44 9.12
C TYR A 70 3.78 -5.27 10.04
N ILE A 71 3.01 -4.20 9.91
CA ILE A 71 3.14 -2.99 10.74
C ILE A 71 2.14 -3.04 11.90
N HIS A 72 2.62 -2.77 13.12
CA HIS A 72 1.78 -2.72 14.32
C HIS A 72 2.27 -1.67 15.34
N THR A 73 1.38 -1.17 16.20
CA THR A 73 1.67 -0.18 17.26
C THR A 73 1.74 -0.77 18.67
N GLY A 74 1.58 -2.09 18.77
CA GLY A 74 1.36 -2.83 20.02
C GLY A 74 -0.12 -3.01 20.37
N SER A 75 -0.99 -2.07 20.00
CA SER A 75 -2.45 -2.13 20.27
C SER A 75 -3.34 -2.01 19.02
N ASP A 76 -2.79 -1.51 17.92
CA ASP A 76 -3.49 -1.16 16.69
C ASP A 76 -2.55 -1.33 15.47
N PHE A 77 -3.08 -1.11 14.27
CA PHE A 77 -2.29 -1.15 13.03
C PHE A 77 -1.73 0.23 12.66
N ALA A 78 -1.44 0.46 11.38
CA ALA A 78 -0.99 1.75 10.88
C ALA A 78 -2.17 2.62 10.42
N SER A 79 -1.89 3.91 10.27
CA SER A 79 -2.70 4.83 9.46
C SER A 79 -2.31 4.72 7.98
N MET A 80 -2.98 5.46 7.09
CA MET A 80 -2.60 5.53 5.68
C MET A 80 -2.51 6.97 5.19
N SER A 81 -1.28 7.46 4.99
CA SER A 81 -1.01 8.70 4.25
C SER A 81 -0.66 8.42 2.79
N VAL A 82 -0.82 9.43 1.94
CA VAL A 82 -0.52 9.31 0.52
C VAL A 82 0.97 9.52 0.25
N ASP A 83 1.50 8.66 -0.60
CA ASP A 83 2.76 8.85 -1.28
C ASP A 83 2.52 9.15 -2.76
N CYS A 84 3.08 10.28 -3.20
CA CYS A 84 2.93 10.81 -4.55
C CYS A 84 4.19 10.61 -5.39
N ASN A 85 5.15 9.82 -4.93
CA ASN A 85 6.31 9.44 -5.72
C ASN A 85 5.91 8.59 -6.95
N GLY A 86 6.78 8.62 -7.96
CA GLY A 86 6.61 7.90 -9.21
C GLY A 86 6.22 8.76 -10.41
N ASP A 87 5.82 8.10 -11.49
CA ASP A 87 5.41 8.74 -12.74
C ASP A 87 4.09 9.50 -12.56
N GLN A 88 4.13 10.80 -12.86
CA GLN A 88 2.95 11.67 -12.86
C GLN A 88 2.63 12.26 -14.24
N SER A 89 3.29 11.79 -15.30
CA SER A 89 3.20 12.35 -16.65
C SER A 89 1.78 12.29 -17.25
N ASP A 90 1.01 11.25 -16.94
CA ASP A 90 -0.38 11.11 -17.39
C ASP A 90 -1.38 11.97 -16.61
N ARG A 91 -0.91 12.79 -15.65
CA ARG A 91 -1.71 13.65 -14.76
C ARG A 91 -3.04 13.02 -14.37
N GLY A 92 -3.06 12.32 -13.23
CA GLY A 92 -4.31 11.83 -12.65
C GLY A 92 -5.27 12.97 -12.29
N ASP A 93 -6.10 12.78 -11.27
CA ASP A 93 -7.13 13.77 -10.91
C ASP A 93 -6.61 14.99 -10.12
N GLY A 94 -5.29 15.12 -9.96
CA GLY A 94 -4.63 16.27 -9.34
C GLY A 94 -4.51 16.21 -7.81
N ARG A 95 -4.93 15.10 -7.17
CA ARG A 95 -4.86 14.93 -5.69
C ARG A 95 -3.44 14.75 -5.13
N CYS A 96 -2.45 14.54 -5.99
CA CYS A 96 -1.03 14.63 -5.65
C CYS A 96 -0.45 16.04 -5.78
N GLY A 97 -1.30 17.05 -5.98
CA GLY A 97 -0.90 18.44 -6.08
C GLY A 97 -0.07 18.76 -7.32
N SER A 98 0.59 19.92 -7.30
CA SER A 98 1.54 20.35 -8.33
C SER A 98 2.99 20.06 -7.93
N ALA A 99 3.22 19.09 -7.04
CA ALA A 99 4.55 18.72 -6.58
C ALA A 99 5.44 18.42 -7.80
N GLN A 100 6.49 19.23 -7.96
CA GLN A 100 7.24 19.34 -9.21
C GLN A 100 7.83 17.99 -9.62
N GLU A 101 7.64 17.65 -10.89
CA GLU A 101 8.00 16.41 -11.60
C GLU A 101 9.47 15.94 -11.48
N SER A 102 10.36 16.66 -10.78
CA SER A 102 11.80 16.40 -10.77
C SER A 102 12.36 15.73 -9.50
N TYR A 103 11.59 15.54 -8.43
CA TYR A 103 12.10 15.00 -7.15
C TYR A 103 11.33 13.80 -6.57
N HIS A 104 10.29 13.32 -7.25
CA HIS A 104 9.35 12.34 -6.71
C HIS A 104 9.44 11.04 -7.52
N GLN A 105 10.52 10.29 -7.37
CA GLN A 105 10.70 8.97 -7.97
C GLN A 105 10.57 7.90 -6.88
N THR A 106 10.01 6.73 -7.21
CA THR A 106 10.02 5.63 -6.25
C THR A 106 11.40 4.99 -6.18
N TYR A 107 11.72 4.41 -5.01
CA TYR A 107 13.02 3.79 -4.78
C TYR A 107 13.36 2.67 -5.78
N TRP A 108 12.35 1.93 -6.26
CA TRP A 108 12.54 0.79 -7.16
C TRP A 108 12.28 1.09 -8.64
N LYS A 109 12.25 2.36 -9.04
CA LYS A 109 11.98 2.80 -10.42
C LYS A 109 12.78 2.04 -11.50
N ASP A 110 14.06 1.74 -11.25
CA ASP A 110 14.92 1.06 -12.24
C ASP A 110 14.46 -0.39 -12.49
N ILE A 111 13.91 -1.03 -11.46
CA ILE A 111 13.34 -2.39 -11.57
C ILE A 111 11.98 -2.31 -12.31
N VAL A 112 11.20 -1.25 -12.06
CA VAL A 112 9.95 -0.99 -12.79
C VAL A 112 10.23 -0.76 -14.27
N GLU A 113 11.22 0.05 -14.62
CA GLU A 113 11.65 0.28 -15.99
C GLU A 113 12.10 -1.02 -16.66
N PHE A 114 12.89 -1.82 -15.96
CA PHE A 114 13.33 -3.12 -16.45
C PHE A 114 12.16 -4.08 -16.72
N TYR A 115 11.24 -4.25 -15.76
CA TYR A 115 10.08 -5.14 -15.92
C TYR A 115 9.05 -4.64 -16.94
N SER A 116 8.89 -3.31 -17.06
CA SER A 116 8.03 -2.70 -18.08
C SER A 116 8.64 -2.79 -19.49
N LYS A 117 9.92 -3.20 -19.61
CA LYS A 117 10.71 -3.20 -20.85
C LYS A 117 10.86 -1.79 -21.43
N GLY A 118 11.07 -0.80 -20.55
CA GLY A 118 11.23 0.61 -20.92
C GLY A 118 9.94 1.30 -21.35
N LYS A 119 8.77 0.71 -21.09
CA LYS A 119 7.47 1.35 -21.43
C LYS A 119 7.09 2.46 -20.45
N VAL A 120 7.49 2.30 -19.20
CA VAL A 120 7.36 3.31 -18.14
C VAL A 120 8.68 3.38 -17.39
N PHE A 121 9.02 4.56 -16.88
CA PHE A 121 10.24 4.79 -16.10
C PHE A 121 10.06 4.51 -14.61
N ASP A 122 8.82 4.58 -14.13
CA ASP A 122 8.46 4.44 -12.72
C ASP A 122 6.99 3.98 -12.60
N VAL A 123 6.53 3.60 -11.41
CA VAL A 123 5.12 3.34 -11.14
C VAL A 123 4.33 4.65 -11.18
N ASN A 124 3.12 4.63 -11.73
CA ASN A 124 2.25 5.81 -11.68
C ASN A 124 1.37 5.76 -10.43
N THR A 125 1.60 6.65 -9.47
CA THR A 125 0.86 6.66 -8.17
C THR A 125 -0.66 6.76 -8.32
N ASN A 126 -1.16 7.32 -9.43
CA ASN A 126 -2.59 7.46 -9.70
C ASN A 126 -3.25 6.15 -10.15
N PHE A 127 -2.46 5.21 -10.68
CA PHE A 127 -2.97 3.98 -11.31
C PHE A 127 -2.42 2.71 -10.67
N ILE A 128 -1.25 2.75 -10.06
CA ILE A 128 -0.59 1.54 -9.54
C ILE A 128 -0.69 1.55 -8.01
N PRO A 129 -1.41 0.59 -7.40
CA PRO A 129 -1.37 0.41 -5.95
C PRO A 129 0.04 -0.02 -5.53
N TYR A 130 0.69 0.81 -4.73
CA TYR A 130 1.97 0.47 -4.13
C TYR A 130 2.04 0.93 -2.68
N VAL A 131 2.95 0.33 -1.93
CA VAL A 131 3.24 0.65 -0.53
C VAL A 131 4.66 1.18 -0.42
N GLU A 132 4.83 2.24 0.37
CA GLU A 132 6.13 2.67 0.89
C GLU A 132 6.45 1.81 2.11
N PHE A 133 7.38 0.88 1.99
CA PHE A 133 7.69 -0.11 3.03
C PHE A 133 9.20 -0.15 3.28
N GLY A 134 9.61 -0.24 4.53
CA GLY A 134 11.02 -0.05 4.88
C GLY A 134 11.40 1.42 5.08
N ASN A 135 12.54 1.64 5.73
CA ASN A 135 13.03 2.94 6.18
C ASN A 135 14.55 2.97 6.03
N TYR A 136 15.01 3.70 5.02
CA TYR A 136 16.41 3.73 4.59
C TYR A 136 17.07 5.08 4.90
N ALA A 137 16.33 5.98 5.57
CA ALA A 137 16.76 7.32 5.94
C ALA A 137 18.15 7.35 6.63
N PRO A 138 18.94 8.43 6.48
CA PRO A 138 20.30 8.52 7.02
C PRO A 138 20.41 8.30 8.53
N GLU A 139 21.60 7.88 8.98
CA GLU A 139 21.94 7.47 10.36
C GLU A 139 21.54 8.46 11.46
N ALA A 140 21.37 9.75 11.13
CA ALA A 140 20.96 10.78 12.09
C ALA A 140 19.58 10.50 12.76
N SER A 141 18.73 9.68 12.14
CA SER A 141 17.44 9.25 12.70
C SER A 141 17.54 8.02 13.62
N GLY A 142 18.65 7.28 13.59
CA GLY A 142 18.91 6.07 14.39
C GLY A 142 18.05 4.83 14.06
N THR A 143 16.88 4.98 13.45
CA THR A 143 15.93 3.89 13.21
C THR A 143 15.82 3.58 11.72
N LYS A 144 16.26 2.39 11.32
CA LYS A 144 16.20 1.88 9.95
C LYS A 144 15.55 0.51 9.93
N PHE A 145 14.87 0.20 8.84
CA PHE A 145 14.38 -1.14 8.56
C PHE A 145 14.54 -1.43 7.08
N ASP A 146 15.31 -2.47 6.77
CA ASP A 146 15.56 -2.93 5.42
C ASP A 146 14.80 -4.25 5.19
N PRO A 147 13.65 -4.24 4.49
CA PRO A 147 12.86 -5.44 4.26
C PRO A 147 13.63 -6.52 3.48
N THR A 148 14.65 -6.16 2.69
CA THR A 148 15.44 -7.14 1.92
C THR A 148 16.24 -8.09 2.82
N GLN A 149 16.65 -7.62 4.01
CA GLN A 149 17.35 -8.45 5.01
C GLN A 149 16.44 -9.54 5.59
N TRP A 150 15.13 -9.41 5.38
CA TRP A 150 14.10 -10.31 5.86
C TRP A 150 13.38 -11.02 4.71
N GLY A 151 14.00 -11.11 3.54
CA GLY A 151 13.51 -11.91 2.42
C GLY A 151 12.42 -11.25 1.58
N ILE A 152 12.04 -10.00 1.86
CA ILE A 152 11.10 -9.26 1.01
C ILE A 152 11.83 -8.80 -0.26
N GLN A 153 11.27 -9.10 -1.43
CA GLN A 153 11.84 -8.70 -2.71
C GLN A 153 11.29 -7.35 -3.17
N PRO A 154 12.11 -6.46 -3.77
CA PRO A 154 11.60 -5.26 -4.44
C PRO A 154 10.46 -5.59 -5.41
N LEU A 155 9.42 -4.77 -5.42
CA LEU A 155 8.21 -4.97 -6.21
C LEU A 155 7.43 -6.27 -5.90
N SER A 156 7.71 -6.92 -4.77
CA SER A 156 6.88 -8.03 -4.29
C SER A 156 5.46 -7.56 -4.03
N VAL A 157 4.49 -8.45 -4.32
CA VAL A 157 3.09 -8.24 -3.99
C VAL A 157 2.94 -8.13 -2.48
N MET A 158 2.22 -7.10 -2.07
CA MET A 158 1.81 -6.85 -0.70
C MET A 158 0.29 -6.89 -0.61
N ALA A 159 -0.21 -7.31 0.55
CA ALA A 159 -1.64 -7.24 0.87
C ALA A 159 -1.86 -6.10 1.87
N VAL A 160 -2.87 -5.27 1.61
CA VAL A 160 -3.30 -4.21 2.52
C VAL A 160 -4.76 -4.43 2.89
N ILE A 161 -5.04 -4.54 4.18
CA ILE A 161 -6.40 -4.61 4.71
C ILE A 161 -6.77 -3.23 5.25
N CYS A 162 -7.85 -2.65 4.72
CA CYS A 162 -8.34 -1.32 5.08
C CYS A 162 -9.87 -1.34 5.10
N GLY A 163 -10.49 -1.06 6.26
CA GLY A 163 -11.92 -1.32 6.46
C GLY A 163 -12.27 -2.79 6.27
N ASP A 164 -13.32 -3.09 5.50
CA ASP A 164 -13.83 -4.46 5.28
C ASP A 164 -13.29 -5.16 4.02
N LYS A 165 -12.19 -4.65 3.47
CA LYS A 165 -11.65 -5.07 2.18
C LYS A 165 -10.14 -5.32 2.23
N ILE A 166 -9.68 -6.09 1.26
CA ILE A 166 -8.27 -6.32 0.98
C ILE A 166 -7.91 -5.76 -0.41
N VAL A 167 -6.75 -5.13 -0.49
CA VAL A 167 -6.20 -4.54 -1.72
C VAL A 167 -4.80 -5.08 -1.93
N TYR A 168 -4.51 -5.58 -3.14
CA TYR A 168 -3.17 -5.95 -3.53
C TYR A 168 -2.44 -4.77 -4.15
N GLY A 169 -1.18 -4.61 -3.76
CA GLY A 169 -0.25 -3.65 -4.35
C GLY A 169 1.14 -4.24 -4.41
N VAL A 170 2.13 -3.41 -4.70
CA VAL A 170 3.55 -3.83 -4.67
C VAL A 170 4.36 -2.97 -3.71
N TRP A 171 5.44 -3.52 -3.18
CA TRP A 171 6.46 -2.72 -2.50
C TRP A 171 7.30 -1.94 -3.53
N ALA A 172 6.91 -0.70 -3.85
CA ALA A 172 7.59 0.11 -4.87
C ALA A 172 8.50 1.20 -4.29
N ASP A 173 8.28 1.62 -3.04
CA ASP A 173 9.03 2.72 -2.44
C ASP A 173 9.49 2.42 -1.02
N VAL A 174 10.43 3.22 -0.52
CA VAL A 174 10.95 3.17 0.85
C VAL A 174 10.95 4.57 1.46
N ASN A 175 10.75 4.67 2.76
CA ASN A 175 10.89 5.97 3.41
C ASN A 175 12.37 6.38 3.47
N LEU A 176 12.70 7.53 2.88
CA LEU A 176 14.01 8.17 2.96
C LEU A 176 14.03 9.39 3.91
N ASP A 177 12.88 9.76 4.47
CA ASP A 177 12.73 10.94 5.31
C ASP A 177 13.13 10.71 6.76
N SER A 178 13.44 11.82 7.45
CA SER A 178 13.57 11.90 8.89
C SER A 178 12.48 12.81 9.49
N PRO A 179 11.86 12.46 10.63
CA PRO A 179 11.81 11.14 11.27
C PRO A 179 11.40 9.97 10.35
N PRO A 180 11.70 8.73 10.78
CA PRO A 180 11.43 7.51 10.02
C PRO A 180 9.94 7.19 10.05
N LEU A 181 9.25 7.44 8.93
CA LEU A 181 7.81 7.28 8.77
C LEU A 181 7.43 5.90 8.22
N ILE A 182 6.20 5.50 8.53
CA ILE A 182 5.55 4.32 7.95
C ILE A 182 4.06 4.60 7.69
N GLY A 183 3.41 3.67 6.99
CA GLY A 183 1.98 3.79 6.66
C GLY A 183 1.74 4.77 5.52
N ARG A 184 2.64 4.81 4.53
CA ARG A 184 2.41 5.55 3.27
C ARG A 184 2.12 4.58 2.13
N ALA A 185 1.23 4.98 1.24
CA ALA A 185 0.83 4.20 0.08
C ALA A 185 0.46 5.10 -1.08
N SER A 186 0.46 4.56 -2.29
CA SER A 186 0.10 5.31 -3.49
C SER A 186 -1.30 5.90 -3.42
N LEU A 187 -1.53 6.97 -4.19
CA LEU A 187 -2.85 7.58 -4.29
C LEU A 187 -3.90 6.56 -4.78
N ALA A 188 -3.53 5.68 -5.72
CA ALA A 188 -4.40 4.62 -6.22
C ALA A 188 -4.88 3.68 -5.09
N LEU A 189 -3.94 3.22 -4.26
CA LEU A 189 -4.26 2.33 -3.13
C LEU A 189 -5.16 3.04 -2.12
N ALA A 190 -4.79 4.25 -1.73
CA ALA A 190 -5.55 5.04 -0.76
C ALA A 190 -6.96 5.39 -1.26
N THR A 191 -7.10 5.67 -2.56
CA THR A 191 -8.39 5.89 -3.22
C THR A 191 -9.25 4.64 -3.18
N GLU A 192 -8.68 3.46 -3.44
CA GLU A 192 -9.46 2.23 -3.36
C GLU A 192 -9.92 1.96 -1.92
N CYS A 193 -9.09 2.27 -0.91
CA CYS A 193 -9.46 2.08 0.50
C CYS A 193 -10.55 3.07 0.96
N TYR A 194 -10.40 4.36 0.69
CA TYR A 194 -11.18 5.40 1.37
C TYR A 194 -11.85 6.41 0.42
N GLY A 195 -11.73 6.20 -0.88
CA GLY A 195 -12.34 7.04 -1.91
C GLY A 195 -11.56 8.32 -2.19
N ILE A 196 -12.19 9.18 -2.99
CA ILE A 196 -11.56 10.37 -3.59
C ILE A 196 -11.27 11.51 -2.61
N ALA A 197 -11.75 11.41 -1.36
CA ALA A 197 -11.47 12.42 -0.34
C ALA A 197 -10.00 12.39 0.09
N ILE A 198 -9.35 11.22 0.02
CA ILE A 198 -7.94 11.08 0.33
C ILE A 198 -7.07 11.76 -0.72
N ASN A 199 -6.10 12.55 -0.27
CA ASN A 199 -5.13 13.27 -1.09
C ASN A 199 -3.79 13.40 -0.36
N GLU A 200 -2.80 14.05 -1.01
CA GLU A 200 -1.45 14.24 -0.44
C GLU A 200 -1.47 14.86 0.98
N SER A 201 -2.34 15.84 1.20
CA SER A 201 -2.42 16.58 2.46
C SER A 201 -3.40 15.98 3.48
N GLU A 202 -4.32 15.13 3.03
CA GLU A 202 -5.36 14.51 3.84
C GLU A 202 -5.38 12.99 3.62
N GLY A 203 -4.55 12.28 4.40
CA GLY A 203 -4.60 10.83 4.53
C GLY A 203 -5.67 10.35 5.53
N HIS A 204 -5.80 9.03 5.63
CA HIS A 204 -6.58 8.32 6.65
C HIS A 204 -5.81 8.32 7.98
N LYS A 205 -6.46 8.73 9.08
CA LYS A 205 -5.79 9.02 10.36
C LYS A 205 -5.91 7.88 11.37
N GLU A 206 -6.92 7.06 11.22
CA GLU A 206 -7.22 5.96 12.11
C GLU A 206 -6.19 4.84 11.93
N ASN A 207 -5.76 4.24 13.04
CA ASN A 207 -4.75 3.18 13.07
C ASN A 207 -5.38 1.79 12.82
N ASP A 208 -6.07 1.63 11.70
CA ASP A 208 -6.81 0.42 11.35
C ASP A 208 -6.34 -0.27 10.05
N VAL A 209 -5.23 0.19 9.48
CA VAL A 209 -4.66 -0.29 8.21
C VAL A 209 -3.56 -1.29 8.44
N LEU A 210 -3.81 -2.54 8.05
CA LEU A 210 -2.82 -3.61 8.13
C LEU A 210 -2.09 -3.76 6.78
N TYR A 211 -0.77 -3.59 6.82
CA TYR A 211 0.12 -3.84 5.70
C TYR A 211 0.83 -5.18 5.90
N ILE A 212 0.83 -6.05 4.90
CA ILE A 212 1.40 -7.41 4.97
C ILE A 212 2.39 -7.61 3.81
N ALA A 213 3.63 -7.94 4.16
CA ALA A 213 4.70 -8.30 3.23
C ALA A 213 5.08 -9.79 3.42
N PHE A 214 5.25 -10.53 2.32
CA PHE A 214 5.45 -11.98 2.35
C PHE A 214 6.93 -12.34 2.17
N SER A 215 7.59 -12.81 3.24
CA SER A 215 9.04 -13.10 3.27
C SER A 215 9.44 -14.49 2.77
N ASN A 216 8.52 -15.46 2.85
CA ASN A 216 8.78 -16.87 2.61
C ASN A 216 8.43 -17.34 1.20
N ALA A 217 8.10 -16.40 0.30
CA ALA A 217 7.65 -16.69 -1.06
C ALA A 217 8.46 -15.91 -2.11
N ALA A 218 9.71 -15.54 -1.82
CA ALA A 218 10.50 -14.57 -2.57
C ALA A 218 10.45 -14.72 -4.11
N GLU A 219 10.52 -15.93 -4.67
CA GLU A 219 10.42 -16.13 -6.13
C GLU A 219 9.00 -15.97 -6.69
N ASP A 220 7.98 -16.34 -5.91
CA ASP A 220 6.56 -16.29 -6.31
C ASP A 220 5.91 -14.93 -6.00
N THR A 221 6.55 -14.08 -5.19
CA THR A 221 5.97 -12.80 -4.76
C THR A 221 6.05 -11.70 -5.80
N VAL A 222 6.95 -11.79 -6.79
CA VAL A 222 7.19 -10.72 -7.76
C VAL A 222 6.57 -11.07 -9.11
N VAL A 223 5.55 -10.32 -9.51
CA VAL A 223 4.90 -10.49 -10.82
C VAL A 223 5.65 -9.68 -11.87
N ARG A 224 6.72 -10.26 -12.43
CA ARG A 224 7.61 -9.57 -13.40
C ARG A 224 6.87 -9.05 -14.64
N ASN A 225 5.80 -9.73 -15.05
CA ASN A 225 4.95 -9.38 -16.19
C ASN A 225 3.66 -8.66 -15.80
N ALA A 226 3.60 -8.06 -14.61
CA ALA A 226 2.47 -7.20 -14.23
C ALA A 226 2.25 -6.09 -15.25
N ALA A 227 1.05 -5.51 -15.24
CA ALA A 227 0.66 -4.44 -16.14
C ALA A 227 1.31 -3.10 -15.75
N TRP A 228 2.65 -3.01 -15.75
CA TRP A 228 3.40 -1.83 -15.32
C TRP A 228 3.05 -0.54 -16.07
N ASN A 229 2.48 -0.64 -17.27
CA ASN A 229 1.99 0.49 -18.06
C ASN A 229 0.47 0.72 -17.93
N ALA A 230 -0.17 0.15 -16.90
CA ALA A 230 -1.59 0.26 -16.65
C ALA A 230 -2.05 1.71 -16.53
N LYS A 231 -3.26 1.98 -17.02
CA LYS A 231 -3.90 3.31 -16.95
C LYS A 231 -5.08 3.34 -15.99
N SER A 232 -5.19 2.33 -15.13
CA SER A 232 -6.18 2.27 -14.05
C SER A 232 -5.75 1.32 -12.94
N PHE A 233 -6.20 1.61 -11.71
CA PHE A 233 -6.06 0.72 -10.55
C PHE A 233 -6.46 -0.72 -10.89
N LYS A 234 -7.64 -0.88 -11.48
CA LYS A 234 -8.20 -2.19 -11.79
C LYS A 234 -7.31 -2.99 -12.74
N GLU A 235 -6.78 -2.37 -13.78
CA GLU A 235 -5.91 -3.04 -14.75
C GLU A 235 -4.64 -3.57 -14.08
N PHE A 236 -3.99 -2.77 -13.25
CA PHE A 236 -2.80 -3.20 -12.52
C PHE A 236 -3.13 -4.27 -11.48
N GLU A 237 -4.11 -4.02 -10.61
CA GLU A 237 -4.50 -4.92 -9.52
C GLU A 237 -4.89 -6.30 -10.06
N THR A 238 -5.68 -6.35 -11.14
CA THR A 238 -6.05 -7.61 -11.80
C THR A 238 -4.82 -8.39 -12.24
N SER A 239 -3.79 -7.70 -12.76
CA SER A 239 -2.57 -8.35 -13.26
C SER A 239 -1.70 -9.01 -12.18
N ILE A 240 -1.88 -8.63 -10.91
CA ILE A 240 -1.15 -9.21 -9.77
C ILE A 240 -2.03 -10.07 -8.85
N SER A 241 -3.34 -10.11 -9.12
CA SER A 241 -4.32 -10.65 -8.20
C SER A 241 -4.19 -12.13 -7.92
N GLU A 242 -3.91 -12.95 -8.94
CA GLU A 242 -3.71 -14.40 -8.75
C GLU A 242 -2.56 -14.67 -7.77
N THR A 243 -1.47 -13.92 -7.90
CA THR A 243 -0.35 -13.98 -6.95
C THR A 243 -0.76 -13.50 -5.56
N GLY A 244 -1.51 -12.40 -5.47
CA GLY A 244 -2.03 -11.90 -4.20
C GLY A 244 -2.94 -12.90 -3.48
N ASP A 245 -3.84 -13.56 -4.22
CA ASP A 245 -4.76 -14.58 -3.71
C ASP A 245 -3.95 -15.78 -3.17
N LEU A 246 -2.97 -16.29 -3.94
CA LEU A 246 -2.09 -17.39 -3.53
C LEU A 246 -1.22 -17.07 -2.30
N LEU A 247 -0.79 -15.82 -2.14
CA LEU A 247 -0.01 -15.40 -0.97
C LEU A 247 -0.90 -15.28 0.26
N VAL A 248 -2.09 -14.71 0.10
CA VAL A 248 -3.07 -14.59 1.18
C VAL A 248 -3.55 -15.93 1.66
N GLU A 249 -3.72 -16.93 0.77
CA GLU A 249 -4.05 -18.31 1.14
C GLU A 249 -3.10 -18.90 2.19
N LYS A 250 -1.85 -18.40 2.30
CA LYS A 250 -0.84 -18.87 3.27
C LYS A 250 -0.96 -18.24 4.67
N LEU A 251 -1.96 -17.38 4.91
CA LEU A 251 -2.24 -16.75 6.20
C LEU A 251 -3.12 -17.62 7.10
N PHE A 252 -2.67 -18.83 7.48
CA PHE A 252 -3.35 -19.75 8.40
C PHE A 252 -2.46 -20.21 9.54
#